data_AF-A0A101GPM5-F1
#
_entry.id   AF-A0A101GPM5-F1
#
_cell.length_a   1.000
_cell.length_b   1.000
_cell.length_c   1.000
_cell.angle_alpha   90.00
_cell.angle_beta   90.00
_cell.angle_gamma   90.00
#
_symmetry.space_group_name_H-M   'P 1'
#
loop_
_entity.id
_entity.type
_entity.pdbx_description
1 polymer ?
#
loop_
_entity_poly.entity_id
_entity_poly.type
_entity_poly.pdbx_seq_one_letter_code
_entity_poly.pdbx_strand_id
1 'polypeptide(L)'
;MTAESLSPPARIAIVGAAVVIVLAGIQVATPILGPFLVAVFFAMITAPIMTWLTRRGMPPVLAAGTVVVGLIGVLSGVIAFLGVAFTGFIRSLPQYQASLEAQAAVLADYGIDPGSFTVWDYIDQGFVIQQVAGLARQIGNIAVDAFIVFVGIGFLLLEAPRLAAALARRLGPQSSPYRHFSQSSQLLIDYVVVRTKVNLITGVGTGLFLTLLGVDFAVLWGFIAFVLSYVPYIGLVVAAIPPTLLALIEFGPAGAVAVVAAVALIDAAAENLVLPRMAGRELNLSPFVVLFSVIFWGFVLGAVGVFLAIPLTIAVKLLNCSGGSMSDLIAIAYDGEDTAFRVRDRLVQLTKEHVIELEDLVVAVHHHDGKTEIKQAANLAGMGALSGAFWGLLIGLIFFAPIFGLAIGAIAGAVSGRFADYGIDDKFIKEVAESVGPGNSAVFLLVKKITPDKVVDAIREYGGRVVRTSLSDAEETNLRDAFGAGTAAKAEVPPPGA
;
A
#
# COMPACT_ATOMS: atom_id res chain seq x y z
N MET A 1 -13.05 -43.24 -4.36
CA MET A 1 -13.97 -42.43 -3.54
C MET A 1 -14.06 -41.06 -4.18
N THR A 2 -15.18 -40.76 -4.84
CA THR A 2 -15.41 -39.43 -5.42
C THR A 2 -15.69 -38.44 -4.28
N ALA A 3 -15.27 -37.19 -4.42
CA ALA A 3 -15.38 -36.15 -3.39
C ALA A 3 -16.81 -35.97 -2.84
N GLU A 4 -17.82 -36.46 -3.54
CA GLU A 4 -19.23 -36.42 -3.14
C GLU A 4 -19.59 -37.29 -1.92
N SER A 5 -18.81 -38.31 -1.57
CA SER A 5 -19.15 -39.25 -0.48
C SER A 5 -18.68 -38.82 0.92
N LEU A 6 -18.03 -37.65 1.05
CA LEU A 6 -17.48 -37.16 2.32
C LEU A 6 -18.45 -36.18 3.00
N SER A 7 -18.62 -36.32 4.32
CA SER A 7 -19.39 -35.37 5.12
C SER A 7 -18.79 -33.95 5.03
N PRO A 8 -19.58 -32.88 5.09
CA PRO A 8 -19.08 -31.49 5.06
C PRO A 8 -17.90 -31.22 6.02
N PRO A 9 -17.92 -31.67 7.29
CA PRO A 9 -16.77 -31.48 8.19
C PRO A 9 -15.52 -32.25 7.73
N ALA A 10 -15.67 -33.45 7.16
CA ALA A 10 -14.54 -34.21 6.63
C ALA A 10 -13.90 -33.52 5.42
N ARG A 11 -14.71 -32.90 4.54
CA ARG A 11 -14.19 -32.11 3.41
C ARG A 11 -13.43 -30.88 3.88
N ILE A 12 -13.97 -30.14 4.85
CA ILE A 12 -13.30 -28.96 5.43
C ILE A 12 -11.96 -29.38 6.07
N ALA A 13 -11.94 -30.48 6.82
CA ALA A 13 -10.72 -30.99 7.44
C ALA A 13 -9.67 -31.41 6.40
N ILE A 14 -10.07 -32.10 5.33
CA ILE A 14 -9.15 -32.53 4.27
C ILE A 14 -8.60 -31.32 3.50
N VAL A 15 -9.44 -30.34 3.14
CA VAL A 15 -9.00 -29.11 2.48
C VAL A 15 -8.06 -28.32 3.38
N GLY A 16 -8.41 -28.17 4.67
CA GLY A 16 -7.56 -27.51 5.66
C GLY A 16 -6.19 -28.19 5.78
N ALA A 17 -6.18 -29.52 5.90
CA ALA A 17 -4.93 -30.30 5.96
C ALA A 17 -4.11 -30.16 4.68
N ALA A 18 -4.74 -30.21 3.50
CA ALA A 18 -4.06 -30.03 2.22
C ALA A 18 -3.42 -28.63 2.11
N VAL A 19 -4.13 -27.58 2.53
CA VAL A 19 -3.59 -26.21 2.56
C VAL A 19 -2.37 -26.13 3.48
N VAL A 20 -2.45 -26.70 4.69
CA VAL A 20 -1.31 -26.70 5.63
C VAL A 20 -0.10 -27.45 5.06
N ILE A 21 -0.31 -28.63 4.44
CA ILE A 21 0.77 -29.41 3.83
C ILE A 21 1.42 -28.63 2.68
N VAL A 22 0.63 -27.97 1.83
CA VAL A 22 1.16 -27.14 0.74
C VAL A 22 1.96 -25.97 1.28
N LEU A 23 1.45 -25.25 2.30
CA LEU A 23 2.15 -24.13 2.93
C LEU A 23 3.46 -24.58 3.60
N ALA A 24 3.45 -25.72 4.29
CA ALA A 24 4.65 -26.31 4.87
C ALA A 24 5.67 -26.72 3.79
N GLY A 25 5.20 -27.31 2.68
CA GLY A 25 6.03 -27.63 1.53
C GLY A 25 6.69 -26.39 0.90
N ILE A 26 5.93 -25.30 0.76
CA ILE A 26 6.46 -24.01 0.30
C ILE A 26 7.52 -23.49 1.28
N GLN A 27 7.25 -23.54 2.59
CA GLN A 27 8.18 -23.06 3.62
C GLN A 27 9.52 -23.84 3.60
N VAL A 28 9.48 -25.15 3.38
CA VAL A 28 10.69 -25.97 3.20
C VAL A 28 11.44 -25.61 1.92
N ALA A 29 10.72 -25.25 0.86
CA ALA A 29 11.30 -24.84 -0.42
C ALA A 29 11.77 -23.37 -0.44
N THR A 30 11.51 -22.57 0.60
CA THR A 30 11.86 -21.14 0.69
C THR A 30 13.32 -20.82 0.36
N PRO A 31 14.35 -21.61 0.76
CA PRO A 31 15.74 -21.32 0.38
C PRO A 31 15.98 -21.28 -1.15
N ILE A 32 15.13 -21.94 -1.93
CA ILE A 32 15.19 -21.97 -3.40
C ILE A 32 14.15 -20.99 -3.98
N LEU A 33 12.91 -21.05 -3.48
CA LEU A 33 11.81 -20.21 -3.97
C LEU A 33 12.02 -18.74 -3.67
N GLY A 34 12.54 -18.38 -2.49
CA GLY A 34 12.76 -17.01 -2.06
C GLY A 34 13.64 -16.23 -3.05
N PRO A 35 14.91 -16.63 -3.27
CA PRO A 35 15.79 -15.99 -4.24
C PRO A 35 15.20 -15.96 -5.65
N PHE A 36 14.50 -17.01 -6.08
CA PHE A 36 13.84 -17.04 -7.39
C PHE A 36 12.71 -16.00 -7.50
N LEU A 37 11.84 -15.88 -6.50
CA LEU A 37 10.75 -14.89 -6.48
C LEU A 37 11.29 -13.46 -6.47
N VAL A 38 12.36 -13.21 -5.71
CA VAL A 38 13.07 -11.92 -5.72
C VAL A 38 13.65 -11.66 -7.11
N ALA A 39 14.28 -12.66 -7.74
CA ALA A 39 14.85 -12.50 -9.07
C ALA A 39 13.77 -12.19 -10.12
N VAL A 40 12.62 -12.88 -10.09
CA VAL A 40 11.48 -12.57 -10.97
C VAL A 40 11.00 -11.13 -10.74
N PHE A 41 10.80 -10.72 -9.49
CA PHE A 41 10.35 -9.39 -9.14
C PHE A 41 11.31 -8.29 -9.62
N PHE A 42 12.61 -8.42 -9.33
CA PHE A 42 13.60 -7.46 -9.78
C PHE A 42 13.85 -7.51 -11.29
N ALA A 43 13.74 -8.67 -11.93
CA ALA A 43 13.78 -8.76 -13.40
C ALA A 43 12.62 -7.99 -14.03
N MET A 44 11.41 -8.04 -13.46
CA MET A 44 10.27 -7.24 -13.92
C MET A 44 10.53 -5.74 -13.78
N ILE A 45 11.09 -5.31 -12.63
CA ILE A 45 11.43 -3.89 -12.38
C ILE A 45 12.54 -3.39 -13.31
N THR A 46 13.53 -4.23 -13.62
CA THR A 46 14.69 -3.85 -14.44
C THR A 46 14.49 -4.11 -15.94
N ALA A 47 13.40 -4.78 -16.34
CA ALA A 47 13.06 -5.03 -17.73
C ALA A 47 12.95 -3.75 -18.59
N PRO A 48 12.34 -2.63 -18.11
CA PRO A 48 12.34 -1.37 -18.87
C PRO A 48 13.75 -0.88 -19.21
N ILE A 49 14.70 -0.98 -18.28
CA ILE A 49 16.10 -0.59 -18.47
C ILE A 49 16.75 -1.48 -19.54
N MET A 50 16.52 -2.80 -19.45
CA MET A 50 16.97 -3.77 -20.46
C MET A 50 16.43 -3.43 -21.85
N THR A 51 15.13 -3.12 -21.98
CA THR A 51 14.53 -2.74 -23.28
C THR A 51 15.07 -1.42 -23.80
N TRP A 52 15.39 -0.46 -22.92
CA TRP A 52 15.99 0.80 -23.31
C TRP A 52 17.42 0.60 -23.85
N LEU A 53 18.23 -0.24 -23.20
CA LEU A 53 19.58 -0.58 -23.66
C LEU A 53 19.57 -1.29 -25.02
N THR A 54 18.68 -2.28 -25.20
CA THR A 54 18.58 -3.02 -26.47
C THR A 54 18.06 -2.14 -27.60
N ARG A 55 17.12 -1.22 -27.33
CA ARG A 55 16.67 -0.21 -28.31
C ARG A 55 17.79 0.73 -28.75
N ARG A 56 18.79 0.96 -27.88
CA ARG A 56 19.99 1.75 -28.21
C ARG A 56 21.04 0.97 -29.01
N GLY A 57 20.74 -0.28 -29.40
CA GLY A 57 21.59 -1.11 -30.25
C GLY A 57 22.48 -2.11 -29.49
N MET A 58 22.40 -2.20 -28.16
CA MET A 58 23.15 -3.21 -27.42
C MET A 58 22.58 -4.61 -27.65
N PRO A 59 23.43 -5.63 -27.94
CA PRO A 59 23.01 -7.03 -27.95
C PRO A 59 22.40 -7.45 -26.60
N PRO A 60 21.39 -8.34 -26.59
CA PRO A 60 20.68 -8.71 -25.36
C PRO A 60 21.60 -9.17 -24.22
N VAL A 61 22.61 -9.99 -24.51
CA VAL A 61 23.55 -10.50 -23.50
C VAL A 61 24.33 -9.36 -22.83
N LEU A 62 24.79 -8.37 -23.60
CA LEU A 62 25.51 -7.21 -23.06
C LEU A 62 24.58 -6.27 -22.29
N ALA A 63 23.35 -6.08 -22.76
CA ALA A 63 22.35 -5.29 -22.06
C ALA A 63 22.00 -5.92 -20.70
N ALA A 64 21.74 -7.24 -20.66
CA ALA A 64 21.47 -7.97 -19.41
C ALA A 64 22.69 -7.94 -18.47
N GLY A 65 23.90 -8.14 -19.00
CA GLY A 65 25.14 -8.02 -18.24
C GLY A 65 25.33 -6.62 -17.64
N THR A 66 25.00 -5.57 -18.39
CA THR A 66 25.06 -4.18 -17.91
C THR A 66 24.08 -3.93 -16.77
N VAL A 67 22.86 -4.47 -16.85
CA VAL A 67 21.87 -4.38 -15.75
C VAL A 67 22.39 -5.10 -14.51
N VAL A 68 22.89 -6.33 -14.65
CA VAL A 68 23.43 -7.12 -13.53
C VAL A 68 24.63 -6.43 -12.88
N VAL A 69 25.58 -5.93 -13.68
CA VAL A 69 26.73 -5.17 -13.17
C VAL A 69 26.29 -3.89 -12.47
N GLY A 70 25.27 -3.21 -12.98
CA GLY A 70 24.66 -2.05 -12.33
C GLY A 70 24.07 -2.38 -10.96
N LEU A 71 23.32 -3.49 -10.85
CA LEU A 71 22.76 -3.97 -9.58
C LEU A 71 23.86 -4.34 -8.57
N ILE A 72 24.91 -5.03 -9.02
CA ILE A 72 26.09 -5.34 -8.20
C ILE A 72 26.75 -4.05 -7.72
N GLY A 73 26.96 -3.07 -8.60
CA GLY A 73 27.56 -1.78 -8.25
C GLY A 73 26.76 -1.03 -7.20
N VAL A 74 25.42 -0.98 -7.33
CA VAL A 74 24.53 -0.37 -6.32
C VAL A 74 24.64 -1.11 -4.99
N LEU A 75 24.58 -2.45 -4.98
CA LEU A 75 24.69 -3.23 -3.75
C LEU A 75 26.05 -3.03 -3.08
N SER A 76 27.15 -3.09 -3.83
CA SER A 76 28.49 -2.84 -3.32
C SER A 76 28.64 -1.43 -2.74
N GLY A 77 28.04 -0.42 -3.40
CA GLY A 77 27.99 0.95 -2.89
C GLY A 77 27.24 1.06 -1.56
N VAL A 78 26.08 0.41 -1.44
CA VAL A 78 25.30 0.35 -0.19
C VAL A 78 26.09 -0.35 0.92
N ILE A 79 26.72 -1.50 0.63
CA ILE A 79 27.52 -2.24 1.62
C ILE A 79 28.70 -1.39 2.10
N ALA A 80 29.41 -0.71 1.18
CA ALA A 80 30.51 0.17 1.53
C ALA A 80 30.05 1.35 2.41
N PHE A 81 28.93 1.99 2.03
CA PHE A 81 28.31 3.07 2.81
C PHE A 81 27.95 2.61 4.23
N LEU A 82 27.24 1.49 4.37
CA LEU A 82 26.89 0.92 5.67
C LEU A 82 28.13 0.55 6.49
N GLY A 83 29.14 -0.03 5.84
CA GLY A 83 30.41 -0.36 6.50
C GLY A 83 31.12 0.87 7.09
N VAL A 84 31.18 1.97 6.34
CA VAL A 84 31.73 3.25 6.83
C VAL A 84 30.90 3.79 7.98
N ALA A 85 29.57 3.82 7.84
CA ALA A 85 28.66 4.37 8.84
C ALA A 85 28.71 3.58 10.16
N PHE A 86 28.67 2.26 10.11
CA PHE A 86 28.77 1.41 11.30
C PHE A 86 30.15 1.45 11.95
N THR A 87 31.22 1.50 11.17
CA THR A 87 32.57 1.67 11.71
C THR A 87 32.72 3.03 12.41
N GLY A 88 32.13 4.08 11.84
CA GLY A 88 32.03 5.39 12.48
C GLY A 88 31.27 5.31 13.81
N PHE A 89 30.09 4.69 13.81
CA PHE A 89 29.26 4.51 15.00
C PHE A 89 30.00 3.77 16.12
N ILE A 90 30.69 2.65 15.81
CA ILE A 90 31.49 1.91 16.80
C ILE A 90 32.58 2.79 17.42
N ARG A 91 33.22 3.65 16.63
CA ARG A 91 34.26 4.55 17.13
C ARG A 91 33.71 5.66 18.04
N SER A 92 32.46 6.07 17.85
CA SER A 92 31.78 7.06 18.68
C SER A 92 31.15 6.47 19.96
N LEU A 93 31.07 5.13 20.09
CA LEU A 93 30.46 4.50 21.27
C LEU A 93 31.03 4.96 22.62
N PRO A 94 32.36 5.08 22.81
CA PRO A 94 32.89 5.55 24.10
C PRO A 94 32.43 6.96 24.46
N GLN A 95 32.23 7.83 23.45
CA GLN A 95 31.72 9.18 23.65
C GLN A 95 30.25 9.15 24.09
N TYR A 96 29.41 8.31 23.47
CA TYR A 96 28.01 8.17 23.87
C TYR A 96 27.83 7.58 25.27
N GLN A 97 28.68 6.63 25.65
CA GLN A 97 28.73 6.10 27.03
C GLN A 97 29.04 7.22 28.03
N ALA A 98 30.08 8.03 27.77
CA ALA A 98 30.45 9.14 28.65
C ALA A 98 29.34 10.21 28.76
N SER A 99 28.66 10.55 27.66
CA SER A 99 27.53 11.48 27.68
C SER A 99 26.36 10.95 28.50
N LEU A 100 26.05 9.66 28.38
CA LEU A 100 25.01 9.01 29.16
C LEU A 100 25.36 8.98 30.65
N GLU A 101 26.59 8.63 31.02
CA GLU A 101 27.06 8.65 32.41
C GLU A 101 26.95 10.05 33.03
N ALA A 102 27.31 11.09 32.26
CA ALA A 102 27.18 12.47 32.70
C ALA A 102 25.72 12.88 32.95
N GLN A 103 24.79 12.46 32.09
CA GLN A 103 23.36 12.71 32.28
C GLN A 103 22.79 11.93 33.47
N ALA A 104 23.24 10.69 33.66
CA ALA A 104 22.85 9.86 34.79
C ALA A 104 23.30 10.45 36.13
N ALA A 105 24.48 11.07 36.17
CA ALA A 105 24.96 11.76 37.37
C ALA A 105 24.04 12.92 37.79
N VAL A 106 23.41 13.63 36.84
CA VAL A 106 22.43 14.69 37.15
C VAL A 106 21.17 14.09 37.80
N LEU A 107 20.77 12.87 37.43
CA LEU A 107 19.63 12.17 38.05
C LEU A 107 19.95 11.72 39.50
N ALA A 108 21.23 11.48 39.81
CA ALA A 108 21.66 11.20 41.19
C ALA A 108 21.38 12.39 42.12
N ASP A 109 21.49 13.62 41.63
CA ASP A 109 21.16 14.84 42.39
C ASP A 109 19.65 14.93 42.74
N TYR A 110 18.80 14.22 42.00
CA TYR A 110 17.37 14.08 42.29
C TYR A 110 17.02 12.82 43.11
N GLY A 111 18.03 12.12 43.65
CA GLY A 111 17.85 10.94 44.48
C GLY A 111 17.57 9.64 43.72
N ILE A 112 17.78 9.63 42.40
CA ILE A 112 17.67 8.43 41.57
C ILE A 112 19.06 7.83 41.41
N ASP A 113 19.33 6.68 42.05
CA ASP A 113 20.63 6.01 41.96
C ASP A 113 20.90 5.54 40.51
N PRO A 114 21.94 6.06 39.83
CA PRO A 114 22.32 5.64 38.48
C PRO A 114 22.58 4.13 38.37
N GLY A 115 23.05 3.49 39.45
CA GLY A 115 23.34 2.06 39.52
C GLY A 115 22.10 1.16 39.53
N SER A 116 20.92 1.73 39.76
CA SER A 116 19.64 1.01 39.70
C SER A 116 19.20 0.68 38.26
N PHE A 117 19.75 1.39 37.27
CA PHE A 117 19.43 1.15 35.86
C PHE A 117 20.34 0.06 35.28
N THR A 118 19.81 -1.15 35.12
CA THR A 118 20.54 -2.27 34.48
C THR A 118 20.84 -2.04 32.99
N VAL A 119 20.34 -0.95 32.39
CA VAL A 119 20.61 -0.55 31.00
C VAL A 119 22.11 -0.39 30.74
N TRP A 120 22.90 0.02 31.73
CA TRP A 120 24.36 0.19 31.61
C TRP A 120 25.08 -1.11 31.23
N ASP A 121 24.61 -2.26 31.74
CA ASP A 121 25.18 -3.59 31.44
C ASP A 121 24.93 -4.00 29.98
N TYR A 122 23.85 -3.49 29.35
CA TYR A 122 23.53 -3.75 27.95
C TYR A 122 24.21 -2.78 26.97
N ILE A 123 24.80 -1.69 27.47
CA ILE A 123 25.64 -0.76 26.70
C ILE A 123 27.12 -1.11 26.90
N ASP A 124 27.46 -2.37 27.20
CA ASP A 124 28.85 -2.84 27.13
C ASP A 124 29.34 -2.77 25.66
N GLN A 125 30.53 -2.21 25.47
CA GLN A 125 31.19 -2.14 24.17
C GLN A 125 31.31 -3.53 23.51
N GLY A 126 31.53 -4.59 24.31
CA GLY A 126 31.57 -5.97 23.83
C GLY A 126 30.24 -6.43 23.23
N PHE A 127 29.13 -6.13 23.89
CA PHE A 127 27.79 -6.46 23.39
C PHE A 127 27.51 -5.71 22.08
N VAL A 128 27.73 -4.39 22.04
CA VAL A 128 27.47 -3.58 20.85
C VAL A 128 28.34 -4.04 19.66
N ILE A 129 29.63 -4.32 19.88
CA ILE A 129 30.51 -4.85 18.83
C ILE A 129 30.00 -6.19 18.32
N GLN A 130 29.51 -7.09 19.18
CA GLN A 130 28.95 -8.38 18.75
C GLN A 130 27.67 -8.20 17.92
N GLN A 131 26.79 -7.25 18.29
CA GLN A 131 25.59 -6.94 17.51
C GLN A 131 25.98 -6.38 16.13
N VAL A 132 26.90 -5.42 16.06
CA VAL A 132 27.35 -4.85 14.79
C VAL A 132 28.07 -5.89 13.93
N ALA A 133 28.90 -6.75 14.52
CA ALA A 133 29.51 -7.88 13.82
C ALA A 133 28.48 -8.91 13.34
N GLY A 134 27.38 -9.11 14.09
CA GLY A 134 26.22 -9.88 13.66
C GLY A 134 25.56 -9.28 12.42
N LEU A 135 25.28 -7.98 12.43
CA LEU A 135 24.74 -7.24 11.29
C LEU A 135 25.67 -7.29 10.08
N ALA A 136 26.98 -7.11 10.28
CA ALA A 136 27.97 -7.21 9.21
C ALA A 136 27.99 -8.61 8.57
N ARG A 137 27.88 -9.67 9.37
CA ARG A 137 27.73 -11.04 8.86
C ARG A 137 26.43 -11.23 8.08
N GLN A 138 25.31 -10.68 8.56
CA GLN A 138 24.04 -10.73 7.83
C GLN A 138 24.11 -9.99 6.50
N ILE A 139 24.74 -8.81 6.45
CA ILE A 139 25.00 -8.08 5.21
C ILE A 139 25.86 -8.92 4.26
N GLY A 140 26.89 -9.60 4.77
CA GLY A 140 27.72 -10.53 4.01
C GLY A 140 26.90 -11.69 3.41
N ASN A 141 26.00 -12.29 4.21
CA ASN A 141 25.11 -13.36 3.74
C ASN A 141 24.15 -12.84 2.66
N ILE A 142 23.54 -11.67 2.88
CA ILE A 142 22.67 -11.02 1.88
C ILE A 142 23.45 -10.77 0.58
N ALA A 143 24.73 -10.39 0.64
CA ALA A 143 25.54 -10.19 -0.55
C ALA A 143 25.76 -11.50 -1.34
N VAL A 144 25.97 -12.62 -0.64
CA VAL A 144 26.09 -13.95 -1.26
C VAL A 144 24.75 -14.39 -1.87
N ASP A 145 23.64 -14.21 -1.15
CA ASP A 145 22.30 -14.53 -1.68
C ASP A 145 21.93 -13.65 -2.87
N ALA A 146 22.27 -12.36 -2.81
CA ALA A 146 22.06 -11.42 -3.89
C ALA A 146 22.84 -11.80 -5.15
N PHE A 147 24.02 -12.42 -5.04
CA PHE A 147 24.74 -12.93 -6.21
C PHE A 147 23.91 -13.96 -6.99
N ILE A 148 23.29 -14.92 -6.29
CA ILE A 148 22.40 -15.92 -6.91
C ILE A 148 21.20 -15.22 -7.55
N VAL A 149 20.59 -14.27 -6.84
CA VAL A 149 19.46 -13.47 -7.35
C VAL A 149 19.86 -12.71 -8.61
N PHE A 150 21.02 -12.06 -8.64
CA PHE A 150 21.51 -11.27 -9.78
C PHE A 150 21.81 -12.13 -10.99
N VAL A 151 22.41 -13.31 -10.80
CA VAL A 151 22.57 -14.29 -11.87
C VAL A 151 21.19 -14.73 -12.40
N GLY A 152 20.25 -15.01 -11.49
CA GLY A 152 18.87 -15.33 -11.83
C GLY A 152 18.18 -14.23 -12.65
N ILE A 153 18.33 -12.96 -12.25
CA ILE A 153 17.82 -11.81 -13.01
C ILE A 153 18.42 -11.78 -14.42
N GLY A 154 19.74 -11.96 -14.55
CA GLY A 154 20.41 -12.00 -15.86
C GLY A 154 19.82 -13.06 -16.79
N PHE A 155 19.62 -14.28 -16.30
CA PHE A 155 18.96 -15.34 -17.07
C PHE A 155 17.50 -15.04 -17.38
N LEU A 156 16.73 -14.57 -16.38
CA LEU A 156 15.32 -14.23 -16.56
C LEU A 156 15.13 -13.10 -17.57
N LEU A 157 15.98 -12.07 -17.58
CA LEU A 157 15.90 -10.98 -18.56
C LEU A 157 16.17 -11.46 -19.99
N LEU A 158 17.04 -12.45 -20.18
CA LEU A 158 17.33 -13.03 -21.49
C LEU A 158 16.21 -13.97 -21.97
N GLU A 159 15.57 -14.70 -21.05
CA GLU A 159 14.57 -15.72 -21.38
C GLU A 159 13.12 -15.18 -21.33
N ALA A 160 12.86 -14.09 -20.60
CA ALA A 160 11.53 -13.51 -20.44
C ALA A 160 10.80 -13.21 -21.77
N PRO A 161 11.45 -12.64 -22.81
CA PRO A 161 10.77 -12.42 -24.10
C PRO A 161 10.33 -13.73 -24.77
N ARG A 162 11.13 -14.80 -24.63
CA ARG A 162 10.83 -16.12 -25.19
C ARG A 162 9.68 -16.79 -24.43
N LEU A 163 9.68 -16.69 -23.10
CA LEU A 163 8.60 -17.20 -22.25
C LEU A 163 7.28 -16.47 -22.54
N ALA A 164 7.29 -15.14 -22.63
CA ALA A 164 6.13 -14.35 -22.98
C ALA A 164 5.59 -14.72 -24.37
N ALA A 165 6.47 -14.89 -25.37
CA ALA A 165 6.08 -15.31 -26.71
C ALA A 165 5.56 -16.76 -26.76
N ALA A 166 6.12 -17.68 -25.97
CA ALA A 166 5.62 -19.05 -25.86
C ALA A 166 4.24 -19.10 -25.21
N LEU A 167 4.03 -18.29 -24.17
CA LEU A 167 2.73 -18.17 -23.48
C LEU A 167 1.67 -17.58 -24.40
N ALA A 168 2.00 -16.50 -25.12
CA ALA A 168 1.10 -15.88 -26.09
C ALA A 168 0.67 -16.85 -27.22
N ARG A 169 1.60 -17.71 -27.70
CA ARG A 169 1.30 -18.73 -28.70
C ARG A 169 0.36 -19.84 -28.19
N ARG A 170 0.45 -20.21 -26.91
CA ARG A 170 -0.35 -21.30 -26.33
C ARG A 170 -1.74 -20.86 -25.88
N LEU A 171 -1.84 -19.68 -25.27
CA LEU A 171 -3.11 -19.18 -24.73
C LEU A 171 -3.85 -18.29 -25.73
N GLY A 172 -3.17 -17.75 -26.74
CA GLY A 172 -3.71 -16.74 -27.65
C GLY A 172 -3.56 -15.33 -27.07
N PRO A 173 -3.11 -14.32 -27.86
CA PRO A 173 -2.88 -12.95 -27.37
C PRO A 173 -4.13 -12.26 -26.79
N GLN A 174 -5.31 -12.73 -27.17
CA GLN A 174 -6.61 -12.19 -26.75
C GLN A 174 -7.16 -12.87 -25.49
N SER A 175 -6.53 -13.95 -25.00
CA SER A 175 -7.02 -14.67 -23.82
C SER A 175 -6.93 -13.80 -22.55
N SER A 176 -7.97 -13.86 -21.73
CA SER A 176 -8.04 -13.17 -20.43
C SER A 176 -6.78 -13.41 -19.57
N PRO A 177 -6.26 -14.65 -19.44
CA PRO A 177 -5.05 -14.92 -18.65
C PRO A 177 -3.78 -14.21 -19.11
N TYR A 178 -3.57 -14.06 -20.43
CA TYR A 178 -2.41 -13.34 -20.96
C TYR A 178 -2.49 -11.83 -20.67
N ARG A 179 -3.68 -11.24 -20.86
CA ARG A 179 -3.94 -9.84 -20.50
C ARG A 179 -3.70 -9.60 -19.01
N HIS A 180 -4.24 -10.45 -18.13
CA HIS A 180 -4.02 -10.34 -16.69
C HIS A 180 -2.53 -10.43 -16.33
N PHE A 181 -1.76 -11.36 -16.92
CA PHE A 181 -0.32 -11.45 -16.66
C PHE A 181 0.44 -10.16 -17.04
N SER A 182 0.14 -9.59 -18.21
CA SER A 182 0.77 -8.33 -18.67
C SER A 182 0.36 -7.13 -17.81
N GLN A 183 -0.91 -7.04 -17.40
CA GLN A 183 -1.43 -5.99 -16.52
C GLN A 183 -0.87 -6.12 -15.11
N SER A 184 -0.81 -7.32 -14.53
CA SER A 184 -0.18 -7.60 -13.25
C SER A 184 1.26 -7.10 -13.22
N SER A 185 2.00 -7.34 -14.30
CA SER A 185 3.39 -6.91 -14.40
C SER A 185 3.53 -5.39 -14.36
N GLN A 186 2.67 -4.66 -15.06
CA GLN A 186 2.66 -3.19 -15.06
C GLN A 186 2.22 -2.62 -13.70
N LEU A 187 1.18 -3.18 -13.10
CA LEU A 187 0.72 -2.78 -11.76
C LEU A 187 1.81 -2.95 -10.69
N LEU A 188 2.57 -4.04 -10.76
CA LEU A 188 3.70 -4.27 -9.86
C LEU A 188 4.82 -3.25 -10.07
N ILE A 189 5.15 -2.91 -11.32
CA ILE A 189 6.17 -1.89 -11.64
C ILE A 189 5.71 -0.52 -11.14
N ASP A 190 4.47 -0.12 -11.45
CA ASP A 190 3.90 1.16 -11.04
C ASP A 190 3.89 1.29 -9.52
N TYR A 191 3.46 0.24 -8.80
CA TYR A 191 3.51 0.19 -7.35
C TYR A 191 4.92 0.41 -6.81
N VAL A 192 5.92 -0.32 -7.34
CA VAL A 192 7.29 -0.20 -6.87
C VAL A 192 7.85 1.19 -7.14
N VAL A 193 7.57 1.78 -8.30
CA VAL A 193 8.04 3.13 -8.65
C VAL A 193 7.43 4.15 -7.70
N VAL A 194 6.13 4.09 -7.45
CA VAL A 194 5.44 4.99 -6.51
C VAL A 194 6.01 4.81 -5.10
N ARG A 195 6.10 3.57 -4.61
CA ARG A 195 6.62 3.27 -3.27
C ARG A 195 8.06 3.73 -3.09
N THR A 196 8.90 3.54 -4.12
CA THR A 196 10.30 3.99 -4.09
C THR A 196 10.39 5.50 -3.97
N LYS A 197 9.53 6.25 -4.67
CA LYS A 197 9.52 7.73 -4.60
C LYS A 197 9.02 8.23 -3.24
N VAL A 198 7.94 7.65 -2.71
CA VAL A 198 7.42 7.97 -1.37
C VAL A 198 8.46 7.68 -0.30
N ASN A 199 9.04 6.49 -0.31
CA ASN A 199 10.08 6.11 0.64
C ASN A 199 11.33 7.01 0.52
N LEU A 200 11.70 7.43 -0.70
CA LEU A 200 12.83 8.33 -0.92
C LEU A 200 12.59 9.69 -0.25
N ILE A 201 11.36 10.21 -0.34
CA ILE A 201 10.96 11.44 0.35
C ILE A 201 11.02 11.24 1.87
N THR A 202 10.52 10.11 2.38
CA THR A 202 10.61 9.78 3.81
C THR A 202 12.06 9.73 4.30
N GLY A 203 12.93 9.00 3.59
CA GLY A 203 14.32 8.82 3.97
C GLY A 203 15.17 10.10 3.85
N VAL A 204 15.03 10.83 2.73
CA VAL A 204 15.73 12.12 2.53
C VAL A 204 15.20 13.15 3.51
N GLY A 205 13.88 13.23 3.73
CA GLY A 205 13.28 14.12 4.70
C GLY A 205 13.78 13.85 6.11
N THR A 206 13.81 12.57 6.51
CA THR A 206 14.33 12.15 7.83
C THR A 206 15.81 12.49 7.96
N GLY A 207 16.63 12.15 6.97
CA GLY A 207 18.06 12.44 6.99
C GLY A 207 18.37 13.94 7.02
N LEU A 208 17.62 14.74 6.26
CA LEU A 208 17.77 16.19 6.28
C LEU A 208 17.36 16.78 7.63
N PHE A 209 16.23 16.37 8.19
CA PHE A 209 15.79 16.81 9.51
C PHE A 209 16.82 16.48 10.59
N LEU A 210 17.32 15.24 10.63
CA LEU A 210 18.34 14.82 11.59
C LEU A 210 19.64 15.60 11.41
N THR A 211 20.02 15.92 10.17
CA THR A 211 21.19 16.76 9.88
C THR A 211 20.99 18.18 10.41
N LEU A 212 19.79 18.76 10.25
CA LEU A 212 19.46 20.10 10.76
C LEU A 212 19.45 20.14 12.29
N LEU A 213 18.98 19.06 12.92
CA LEU A 213 19.00 18.92 14.39
C LEU A 213 20.42 18.68 14.93
N GLY A 214 21.35 18.23 14.08
CA GLY A 214 22.73 17.91 14.45
C GLY A 214 22.90 16.51 15.02
N VAL A 215 21.98 15.59 14.74
CA VAL A 215 22.06 14.19 15.21
C VAL A 215 23.12 13.43 14.41
N ASP A 216 23.97 12.70 15.12
CA ASP A 216 25.04 11.92 14.47
C ASP A 216 24.48 10.85 13.52
N PHE A 217 25.23 10.59 12.44
CA PHE A 217 24.87 9.62 11.40
C PHE A 217 23.49 9.85 10.75
N ALA A 218 23.02 11.10 10.69
CA ALA A 218 21.74 11.47 10.07
C ALA A 218 21.47 10.81 8.70
N VAL A 219 22.49 10.74 7.83
CA VAL A 219 22.38 10.09 6.51
C VAL A 219 22.15 8.58 6.61
N LEU A 220 22.78 7.90 7.58
CA LEU A 220 22.54 6.48 7.85
C LEU A 220 21.10 6.24 8.27
N TRP A 221 20.58 7.05 9.19
CA TRP A 221 19.22 6.92 9.69
C TRP A 221 18.18 7.26 8.62
N GLY A 222 18.43 8.27 7.79
CA GLY A 222 17.61 8.55 6.62
C GLY A 222 17.61 7.41 5.60
N PHE A 223 18.76 6.77 5.37
CA PHE A 223 18.85 5.57 4.52
C PHE A 223 18.10 4.38 5.12
N ILE A 224 18.22 4.14 6.42
CA ILE A 224 17.48 3.08 7.13
C ILE A 224 15.97 3.34 7.05
N ALA A 225 15.53 4.59 7.23
CA ALA A 225 14.13 4.98 7.03
C ALA A 225 13.67 4.69 5.60
N PHE A 226 14.44 5.09 4.58
CA PHE A 226 14.14 4.77 3.17
C PHE A 226 13.92 3.26 2.93
N VAL A 227 14.84 2.42 3.43
CA VAL A 227 14.78 0.97 3.22
C VAL A 227 13.65 0.32 4.02
N LEU A 228 13.51 0.68 5.30
CA LEU A 228 12.50 0.07 6.16
C LEU A 228 11.08 0.53 5.82
N SER A 229 10.90 1.72 5.25
CA SER A 229 9.59 2.19 4.76
C SER A 229 9.01 1.33 3.63
N TYR A 230 9.71 0.31 3.10
CA TYR A 230 9.07 -0.72 2.24
C TYR A 230 8.17 -1.68 3.04
N VAL A 231 8.39 -1.83 4.35
CA VAL A 231 7.60 -2.68 5.24
C VAL A 231 6.51 -1.83 5.92
N PRO A 232 5.23 -2.01 5.57
CA PRO A 232 4.13 -1.22 6.15
C PRO A 232 4.05 -1.36 7.66
N TYR A 233 3.71 -0.26 8.35
CA TYR A 233 3.51 -0.11 9.80
C TYR A 233 4.75 -0.38 10.68
N ILE A 234 5.49 -1.45 10.41
CA ILE A 234 6.65 -1.88 11.19
C ILE A 234 7.89 -1.06 10.81
N GLY A 235 8.03 -0.75 9.51
CA GLY A 235 9.21 -0.09 8.97
C GLY A 235 9.55 1.24 9.62
N LEU A 236 8.54 2.12 9.71
CA LEU A 236 8.66 3.44 10.32
C LEU A 236 9.16 3.34 11.77
N VAL A 237 8.55 2.46 12.55
CA VAL A 237 8.85 2.40 13.98
C VAL A 237 10.24 1.84 14.22
N VAL A 238 10.61 0.77 13.51
CA VAL A 238 11.96 0.21 13.62
C VAL A 238 13.02 1.21 13.16
N ALA A 239 12.75 1.98 12.10
CA ALA A 239 13.65 3.02 11.62
C ALA A 239 13.82 4.19 12.59
N ALA A 240 12.77 4.54 13.34
CA ALA A 240 12.79 5.67 14.27
C ALA A 240 13.54 5.37 15.57
N ILE A 241 13.66 4.10 15.98
CA ILE A 241 14.26 3.72 17.27
C ILE A 241 15.71 4.24 17.40
N PRO A 242 16.65 3.90 16.50
CA PRO A 242 18.04 4.30 16.69
C PRO A 242 18.27 5.83 16.73
N PRO A 243 17.77 6.65 15.79
CA PRO A 243 17.99 8.09 15.85
C PRO A 243 17.27 8.75 17.03
N THR A 244 16.16 8.19 17.51
CA THR A 244 15.48 8.69 18.71
C THR A 244 16.31 8.44 19.96
N LEU A 245 16.87 7.23 20.10
CA LEU A 245 17.78 6.91 21.20
C LEU A 245 19.05 7.77 21.14
N LEU A 246 19.59 7.99 19.95
CA LEU A 246 20.76 8.84 19.78
C LEU A 246 20.47 10.30 20.15
N ALA A 247 19.33 10.84 19.71
CA ALA A 247 18.91 12.18 20.09
C ALA A 247 18.58 12.31 21.59
N LEU A 248 18.12 11.24 22.24
CA LEU A 248 17.98 11.20 23.69
C LEU A 248 19.35 11.34 24.38
N ILE A 249 20.36 10.64 23.88
CA ILE A 249 21.74 10.69 24.38
C ILE A 249 22.37 12.06 24.15
N GLU A 250 22.16 12.67 22.99
CA GLU A 250 22.84 13.91 22.58
C GLU A 250 22.14 15.18 23.09
N PHE A 251 20.81 15.19 23.07
CA PHE A 251 19.99 16.38 23.31
C PHE A 251 18.96 16.20 24.44
N GLY A 252 18.94 15.05 25.10
CA GLY A 252 17.99 14.73 26.17
C GLY A 252 16.57 14.45 25.67
N PRO A 253 15.59 14.38 26.59
CA PRO A 253 14.21 13.97 26.27
C PRO A 253 13.52 14.86 25.23
N ALA A 254 13.82 16.17 25.23
CA ALA A 254 13.26 17.11 24.26
C ALA A 254 13.70 16.81 22.83
N GLY A 255 14.98 16.46 22.62
CA GLY A 255 15.50 16.05 21.32
C GLY A 255 14.88 14.74 20.84
N ALA A 256 14.74 13.75 21.73
CA ALA A 256 14.08 12.49 21.42
C ALA A 256 12.63 12.70 20.94
N VAL A 257 11.85 13.51 21.66
CA VAL A 257 10.48 13.86 21.27
C VAL A 257 10.45 14.59 19.93
N ALA A 258 11.38 15.52 19.70
CA ALA A 258 11.48 16.22 18.42
C ALA A 258 11.75 15.26 17.25
N VAL A 259 12.64 14.27 17.41
CA VAL A 259 12.91 13.25 16.40
C VAL A 259 11.68 12.39 16.12
N VAL A 260 11.01 11.87 17.15
CA VAL A 260 9.79 11.06 16.98
C VAL A 260 8.72 11.84 16.25
N ALA A 261 8.47 13.08 16.67
CA ALA A 261 7.47 13.94 16.04
C ALA A 261 7.82 14.22 14.58
N ALA A 262 9.09 14.54 14.28
CA ALA A 262 9.51 14.83 12.91
C ALA A 262 9.43 13.60 12.01
N VAL A 263 9.92 12.44 12.44
CA VAL A 263 9.85 11.19 11.66
C VAL A 263 8.40 10.83 11.36
N ALA A 264 7.50 10.92 12.35
CA ALA A 264 6.09 10.67 12.16
C ALA A 264 5.42 11.69 11.21
N LEU A 265 5.76 12.98 11.32
CA LEU A 265 5.23 14.02 10.45
C LEU A 265 5.73 13.88 9.00
N ILE A 266 7.01 13.56 8.81
CA ILE A 266 7.60 13.33 7.49
C ILE A 266 6.96 12.12 6.82
N ASP A 267 6.81 11.01 7.55
CA ASP A 267 6.15 9.80 7.05
C ASP A 267 4.68 10.07 6.73
N ALA A 268 3.93 10.72 7.64
CA ALA A 268 2.55 11.10 7.39
C ALA A 268 2.41 12.04 6.20
N ALA A 269 3.35 12.96 5.98
CA ALA A 269 3.36 13.82 4.80
C ALA A 269 3.64 13.02 3.52
N ALA A 270 4.59 12.10 3.54
CA ALA A 270 4.88 11.24 2.40
C ALA A 270 3.69 10.33 2.06
N GLU A 271 3.12 9.65 3.06
CA GLU A 271 2.04 8.67 2.88
C GLU A 271 0.68 9.33 2.60
N ASN A 272 0.39 10.54 3.12
CA ASN A 272 -0.92 11.18 2.91
C ASN A 272 -0.92 12.26 1.82
N LEU A 273 0.22 12.89 1.52
CA LEU A 273 0.27 13.96 0.52
C LEU A 273 0.87 13.46 -0.79
N VAL A 274 1.90 12.63 -0.72
CA VAL A 274 2.66 12.22 -1.90
C VAL A 274 2.07 10.95 -2.50
N LEU A 275 1.82 9.93 -1.67
CA LEU A 275 1.31 8.65 -2.17
C LEU A 275 0.01 8.81 -2.99
N PRO A 276 -1.04 9.52 -2.53
CA PRO A 276 -2.29 9.61 -3.30
C PRO A 276 -2.13 10.37 -4.62
N ARG A 277 -1.25 11.39 -4.64
CA ARG A 277 -0.95 12.15 -5.86
C ARG A 277 -0.18 11.34 -6.91
N MET A 278 0.48 10.26 -6.49
CA MET A 278 1.37 9.48 -7.35
C MET A 278 0.81 8.09 -7.67
N ALA A 279 -0.06 7.57 -6.82
CA ALA A 279 -0.75 6.30 -7.00
C ALA A 279 -2.01 6.50 -7.88
N GLY A 280 -1.83 6.56 -9.20
CA GLY A 280 -2.94 6.73 -10.15
C GLY A 280 -3.88 5.51 -10.30
N ARG A 281 -3.59 4.39 -9.65
CA ARG A 281 -4.47 3.21 -9.55
C ARG A 281 -4.28 2.57 -8.21
N GLU A 282 -5.30 2.65 -7.38
CA GLU A 282 -5.24 2.06 -6.05
C GLU A 282 -5.22 0.54 -6.16
N LEU A 283 -4.23 -0.03 -5.50
CA LEU A 283 -4.31 -1.41 -5.06
C LEU A 283 -5.31 -1.39 -3.90
N ASN A 284 -6.59 -1.61 -4.20
CA ASN A 284 -7.70 -1.69 -3.25
C ASN A 284 -7.47 -2.82 -2.22
N LEU A 285 -6.51 -2.61 -1.33
CA LEU A 285 -6.06 -3.51 -0.29
C LEU A 285 -6.35 -2.81 1.02
N SER A 286 -7.27 -3.37 1.78
CA SER A 286 -7.52 -2.90 3.14
C SER A 286 -6.21 -2.93 3.95
N PRO A 287 -5.96 -1.92 4.81
CA PRO A 287 -4.90 -1.94 5.83
C PRO A 287 -4.76 -3.29 6.55
N PHE A 288 -5.89 -3.93 6.85
CA PHE A 288 -5.93 -5.24 7.47
C PHE A 288 -5.33 -6.33 6.59
N VAL A 289 -5.68 -6.34 5.30
CA VAL A 289 -5.12 -7.28 4.31
C VAL A 289 -3.63 -7.07 4.17
N VAL A 290 -3.16 -5.83 4.16
CA VAL A 290 -1.72 -5.50 4.08
C VAL A 290 -0.98 -6.05 5.30
N LEU A 291 -1.46 -5.76 6.52
CA LEU A 291 -0.85 -6.25 7.74
C LEU A 291 -0.82 -7.77 7.80
N PHE A 292 -1.96 -8.41 7.53
CA PHE A 292 -2.06 -9.87 7.51
C PHE A 292 -1.14 -10.47 6.44
N SER A 293 -1.04 -9.83 5.27
CA SER A 293 -0.14 -10.27 4.20
C SER A 293 1.31 -10.24 4.63
N VAL A 294 1.76 -9.18 5.31
CA VAL A 294 3.14 -9.08 5.80
C VAL A 294 3.45 -10.20 6.79
N ILE A 295 2.53 -10.48 7.71
CA ILE A 295 2.67 -11.57 8.70
C ILE A 295 2.66 -12.94 8.01
N PHE A 296 1.69 -13.16 7.13
CA PHE A 296 1.51 -14.41 6.41
C PHE A 296 2.70 -14.73 5.50
N TRP A 297 3.07 -13.81 4.62
CA TRP A 297 4.21 -14.00 3.72
C TRP A 297 5.53 -14.03 4.47
N GLY A 298 5.68 -13.24 5.54
CA GLY A 298 6.82 -13.31 6.44
C GLY A 298 6.99 -14.68 7.09
N PHE A 299 5.88 -15.33 7.47
CA PHE A 299 5.91 -16.69 8.00
C PHE A 299 6.26 -17.74 6.92
N VAL A 300 5.67 -17.62 5.72
CA VAL A 300 5.85 -18.61 4.64
C VAL A 300 7.24 -18.50 3.99
N LEU A 301 7.69 -17.29 3.66
CA LEU A 301 8.89 -17.02 2.85
C LEU A 301 10.00 -16.28 3.62
N GLY A 302 9.84 -16.03 4.92
CA GLY A 302 10.82 -15.31 5.72
C GLY A 302 10.95 -13.82 5.35
N ALA A 303 12.17 -13.28 5.42
CA ALA A 303 12.44 -11.87 5.14
C ALA A 303 12.04 -11.44 3.71
N VAL A 304 12.22 -12.33 2.73
CA VAL A 304 11.78 -12.11 1.34
C VAL A 304 10.27 -11.95 1.26
N GLY A 305 9.52 -12.74 2.02
CA GLY A 305 8.06 -12.67 2.07
C GLY A 305 7.55 -11.35 2.64
N VAL A 306 8.21 -10.83 3.69
CA VAL A 306 7.91 -9.50 4.24
C VAL A 306 8.08 -8.42 3.18
N PHE A 307 9.20 -8.44 2.45
CA PHE A 307 9.49 -7.47 1.38
C PHE A 307 8.53 -7.57 0.19
N LEU A 308 8.16 -8.79 -0.20
CA LEU A 308 7.28 -9.06 -1.34
C LEU A 308 5.80 -9.18 -0.96
N ALA A 309 5.42 -8.92 0.29
CA ALA A 309 4.08 -9.22 0.81
C ALA A 309 2.96 -8.58 -0.02
N ILE A 310 3.09 -7.29 -0.32
CA ILE A 310 2.10 -6.56 -1.12
C ILE A 310 2.10 -7.07 -2.56
N PRO A 311 3.23 -7.12 -3.30
CA PRO A 311 3.30 -7.72 -4.63
C PRO A 311 2.66 -9.11 -4.74
N LEU A 312 2.97 -10.00 -3.80
CA LEU A 312 2.47 -11.37 -3.79
C LEU A 312 0.97 -11.41 -3.51
N THR A 313 0.47 -10.59 -2.57
CA THR A 313 -0.96 -10.51 -2.30
C THR A 313 -1.75 -9.97 -3.49
N ILE A 314 -1.19 -9.01 -4.23
CA ILE A 314 -1.80 -8.51 -5.46
C ILE A 314 -1.82 -9.61 -6.52
N ALA A 315 -0.71 -10.33 -6.71
CA ALA A 315 -0.65 -11.44 -7.65
C ALA A 315 -1.70 -12.49 -7.33
N VAL A 316 -1.86 -12.87 -6.05
CA VAL A 316 -2.90 -13.81 -5.61
C VAL A 316 -4.30 -13.25 -5.84
N LYS A 317 -4.56 -11.98 -5.51
CA LYS A 317 -5.85 -11.32 -5.76
C LYS A 317 -6.20 -11.34 -7.25
N LEU A 318 -5.24 -11.04 -8.12
CA LEU A 318 -5.43 -11.00 -9.58
C LEU A 318 -5.69 -12.39 -10.18
N LEU A 319 -5.09 -13.45 -9.62
CA LEU A 319 -5.42 -14.83 -10.01
C LEU A 319 -6.86 -15.21 -9.64
N ASN A 320 -7.38 -14.68 -8.54
CA ASN A 320 -8.74 -14.96 -8.06
C ASN A 320 -9.80 -14.02 -8.64
N CYS A 321 -9.41 -12.88 -9.22
CA CYS A 321 -10.29 -11.92 -9.89
C CYS A 321 -10.79 -12.40 -11.27
N SER A 322 -10.84 -13.71 -11.51
CA SER A 322 -11.45 -14.31 -12.70
C SER A 322 -12.99 -14.17 -12.77
N GLY A 323 -13.61 -13.29 -11.95
CA GLY A 323 -15.06 -13.08 -11.95
C GLY A 323 -15.61 -11.90 -11.13
N GLY A 324 -14.92 -10.75 -11.04
CA GLY A 324 -15.44 -9.56 -10.36
C GLY A 324 -15.27 -8.28 -11.19
N SER A 325 -16.40 -7.71 -11.63
CA SER A 325 -16.55 -6.55 -12.52
C SER A 325 -15.86 -5.28 -12.01
N MET A 326 -15.48 -4.39 -12.94
CA MET A 326 -15.29 -2.97 -12.62
C MET A 326 -16.61 -2.39 -12.09
N SER A 327 -16.53 -1.42 -11.18
CA SER A 327 -17.72 -0.77 -10.64
C SER A 327 -18.44 0.01 -11.72
N ASP A 328 -19.74 -0.22 -11.85
CA ASP A 328 -20.57 0.40 -12.86
C ASP A 328 -21.17 1.72 -12.37
N LEU A 329 -21.00 2.77 -13.15
CA LEU A 329 -21.55 4.08 -12.86
C LEU A 329 -22.95 4.20 -13.48
N ILE A 330 -23.94 4.56 -12.66
CA ILE A 330 -25.32 4.80 -13.07
C ILE A 330 -25.74 6.17 -12.57
N ALA A 331 -26.23 7.04 -13.48
CA ALA A 331 -26.80 8.33 -13.13
C ALA A 331 -28.28 8.38 -13.52
N ILE A 332 -29.16 8.62 -12.55
CA ILE A 332 -30.60 8.65 -12.71
C ILE A 332 -31.12 10.03 -12.34
N ALA A 333 -31.79 10.70 -13.28
CA ALA A 333 -32.43 11.99 -13.06
C ALA A 333 -33.84 11.84 -12.51
N TYR A 334 -34.23 12.76 -11.63
CA TYR A 334 -35.54 12.85 -11.00
C TYR A 334 -36.07 14.29 -11.04
N ASP A 335 -37.39 14.41 -11.12
CA ASP A 335 -38.07 15.68 -10.99
C ASP A 335 -38.19 16.04 -9.50
N GLY A 336 -37.60 17.17 -9.12
CA GLY A 336 -37.58 17.67 -7.75
C GLY A 336 -36.56 16.99 -6.82
N GLU A 337 -36.17 17.72 -5.77
CA GLU A 337 -35.16 17.29 -4.79
C GLU A 337 -35.63 16.11 -3.91
N ASP A 338 -36.89 16.15 -3.46
CA ASP A 338 -37.44 15.17 -2.49
C ASP A 338 -37.48 13.73 -3.01
N THR A 339 -37.64 13.54 -4.31
CA THR A 339 -37.70 12.20 -4.92
C THR A 339 -36.32 11.56 -4.93
N ALA A 340 -35.27 12.31 -5.29
CA ALA A 340 -33.90 11.79 -5.25
C ALA A 340 -33.44 11.44 -3.83
N PHE A 341 -33.87 12.20 -2.81
CA PHE A 341 -33.58 11.85 -1.41
C PHE A 341 -34.27 10.57 -0.95
N ARG A 342 -35.54 10.37 -1.32
CA ARG A 342 -36.25 9.11 -1.02
C ARG A 342 -35.62 7.91 -1.72
N VAL A 343 -35.22 8.08 -2.98
CA VAL A 343 -34.50 7.04 -3.75
C VAL A 343 -33.16 6.72 -3.11
N ARG A 344 -32.38 7.73 -2.71
CA ARG A 344 -31.14 7.54 -1.96
C ARG A 344 -31.38 6.70 -0.71
N ASP A 345 -32.37 7.07 0.11
CA ASP A 345 -32.66 6.38 1.36
C ASP A 345 -33.06 4.92 1.12
N ARG A 346 -33.83 4.66 0.06
CA ARG A 346 -34.19 3.31 -0.36
C ARG A 346 -32.98 2.50 -0.83
N LEU A 347 -32.08 3.09 -1.61
CA LEU A 347 -30.85 2.44 -2.08
C LEU A 347 -29.87 2.15 -0.94
N VAL A 348 -29.78 3.06 0.04
CA VAL A 348 -29.06 2.81 1.30
C VAL A 348 -29.68 1.63 2.07
N GLN A 349 -31.01 1.54 2.11
CA GLN A 349 -31.69 0.42 2.75
C GLN A 349 -31.44 -0.91 2.01
N LEU A 350 -31.49 -0.93 0.68
CA LEU A 350 -31.17 -2.11 -0.13
C LEU A 350 -29.72 -2.57 0.05
N THR A 351 -28.81 -1.63 0.33
CA THR A 351 -27.43 -1.93 0.70
C THR A 351 -27.38 -2.65 2.05
N LYS A 352 -28.15 -2.19 3.04
CA LYS A 352 -28.28 -2.89 4.35
C LYS A 352 -28.90 -4.28 4.20
N GLU A 353 -29.83 -4.43 3.26
CA GLU A 353 -30.49 -5.71 2.92
C GLU A 353 -29.62 -6.63 2.04
N HIS A 354 -28.38 -6.22 1.70
CA HIS A 354 -27.42 -6.95 0.86
C HIS A 354 -27.95 -7.26 -0.56
N VAL A 355 -28.86 -6.43 -1.08
CA VAL A 355 -29.43 -6.56 -2.42
C VAL A 355 -28.53 -5.87 -3.47
N ILE A 356 -27.82 -4.82 -3.06
CA ILE A 356 -26.87 -4.05 -3.86
C ILE A 356 -25.62 -3.74 -3.04
N GLU A 357 -24.45 -3.78 -3.68
CA GLU A 357 -23.19 -3.30 -3.11
C GLU A 357 -22.79 -2.00 -3.83
N LEU A 358 -22.87 -0.89 -3.10
CA LEU A 358 -22.51 0.44 -3.59
C LEU A 358 -21.11 0.82 -3.07
N GLU A 359 -20.25 1.30 -3.96
CA GLU A 359 -19.00 1.95 -3.60
C GLU A 359 -19.22 3.45 -3.32
N ASP A 360 -20.15 4.09 -4.03
CA ASP A 360 -20.51 5.49 -3.82
C ASP A 360 -21.99 5.76 -4.16
N LEU A 361 -22.59 6.73 -3.47
CA LEU A 361 -23.97 7.18 -3.65
C LEU A 361 -24.09 8.67 -3.36
N VAL A 362 -24.39 9.45 -4.40
CA VAL A 362 -24.46 10.91 -4.32
C VAL A 362 -25.78 11.42 -4.87
N VAL A 363 -26.35 12.43 -4.20
CA VAL A 363 -27.49 13.20 -4.73
C VAL A 363 -26.99 14.59 -5.12
N ALA A 364 -27.16 14.96 -6.38
CA ALA A 364 -26.94 16.31 -6.87
C ALA A 364 -28.28 16.99 -7.12
N VAL A 365 -28.39 18.24 -6.69
CA VAL A 365 -29.59 19.08 -6.86
C VAL A 365 -29.21 20.29 -7.67
N HIS A 366 -29.94 20.56 -8.75
CA HIS A 366 -29.77 21.77 -9.54
C HIS A 366 -30.89 22.76 -9.18
N HIS A 367 -30.55 23.77 -8.38
CA HIS A 367 -31.51 24.73 -7.85
C HIS A 367 -31.99 25.72 -8.93
N HIS A 368 -33.16 26.31 -8.70
CA HIS A 368 -33.72 27.33 -9.61
C HIS A 368 -32.89 28.62 -9.69
N ASP A 369 -31.94 28.82 -8.78
CA ASP A 369 -30.99 29.95 -8.77
C ASP A 369 -29.74 29.68 -9.66
N GLY A 370 -29.69 28.52 -10.32
CA GLY A 370 -28.59 28.09 -11.18
C GLY A 370 -27.40 27.48 -10.44
N LYS A 371 -27.48 27.29 -9.11
CA LYS A 371 -26.42 26.63 -8.33
C LYS A 371 -26.68 25.14 -8.20
N THR A 372 -25.61 24.35 -8.28
CA THR A 372 -25.64 22.90 -8.07
C THR A 372 -25.10 22.58 -6.68
N GLU A 373 -25.90 21.87 -5.88
CA GLU A 373 -25.53 21.41 -4.55
C GLU A 373 -25.33 19.89 -4.56
N ILE A 374 -24.21 19.42 -4.01
CA ILE A 374 -23.88 18.00 -3.91
C ILE A 374 -24.03 17.60 -2.44
N LYS A 375 -24.93 16.67 -2.14
CA LYS A 375 -25.15 16.17 -0.77
C LYS A 375 -24.67 14.72 -0.67
N GLN A 376 -23.46 14.53 -0.13
CA GLN A 376 -22.85 13.22 0.14
C GLN A 376 -23.37 12.62 1.46
N ALA A 377 -23.44 11.28 1.52
CA ALA A 377 -24.10 10.55 2.61
C ALA A 377 -23.25 10.35 3.88
N ALA A 378 -21.95 10.67 3.89
CA ALA A 378 -21.08 10.43 5.04
C ALA A 378 -20.09 11.58 5.30
N ASN A 379 -20.06 12.05 6.55
CA ASN A 379 -19.07 13.01 7.02
C ASN A 379 -17.74 12.27 7.34
N LEU A 380 -16.89 12.10 6.32
CA LEU A 380 -15.68 11.26 6.34
C LEU A 380 -14.55 11.81 7.24
N ALA A 381 -14.58 13.10 7.59
CA ALA A 381 -13.53 13.73 8.38
C ALA A 381 -13.42 13.18 9.82
N GLY A 382 -14.54 12.72 10.42
CA GLY A 382 -14.54 12.17 11.78
C GLY A 382 -14.04 10.73 11.88
N MET A 383 -14.20 9.95 10.81
CA MET A 383 -13.87 8.53 10.80
C MET A 383 -12.36 8.29 10.61
N GLY A 384 -11.69 9.13 9.82
CA GLY A 384 -10.23 9.09 9.64
C GLY A 384 -9.45 9.35 10.93
N ALA A 385 -9.86 10.34 11.73
CA ALA A 385 -9.25 10.65 13.02
C ALA A 385 -9.36 9.47 14.01
N LEU A 386 -10.52 8.80 14.03
CA LEU A 386 -10.76 7.64 14.89
C LEU A 386 -9.95 6.41 14.48
N SER A 387 -9.88 6.10 13.18
CA SER A 387 -9.07 4.98 12.69
C SER A 387 -7.57 5.23 12.89
N GLY A 388 -7.13 6.47 12.71
CA GLY A 388 -5.75 6.88 12.99
C GLY A 388 -5.40 6.77 14.48
N ALA A 389 -6.29 7.21 15.37
CA ALA A 389 -6.11 7.11 16.82
C ALA A 389 -6.00 5.66 17.30
N PHE A 390 -6.79 4.75 16.72
CA PHE A 390 -6.75 3.32 17.04
C PHE A 390 -5.39 2.69 16.71
N TRP A 391 -4.89 2.89 15.50
CA TRP A 391 -3.58 2.37 15.09
C TRP A 391 -2.44 3.07 15.83
N GLY A 392 -2.56 4.37 16.07
CA GLY A 392 -1.65 5.13 16.90
C GLY A 392 -1.55 4.57 18.31
N LEU A 393 -2.67 4.28 18.97
CA LEU A 393 -2.70 3.66 20.29
C LEU A 393 -2.10 2.26 20.28
N LEU A 394 -2.41 1.44 19.28
CA LEU A 394 -1.89 0.07 19.17
C LEU A 394 -0.37 0.08 19.00
N ILE A 395 0.17 0.93 18.13
CA ILE A 395 1.61 1.15 17.98
C ILE A 395 2.19 1.68 19.29
N GLY A 396 1.56 2.69 19.90
CA GLY A 396 1.98 3.23 21.19
C GLY A 396 2.05 2.17 22.30
N LEU A 397 1.13 1.21 22.34
CA LEU A 397 1.16 0.10 23.31
C LEU A 397 2.33 -0.86 23.07
N ILE A 398 2.67 -1.16 21.81
CA ILE A 398 3.81 -2.02 21.46
C ILE A 398 5.13 -1.40 21.93
N PHE A 399 5.23 -0.07 21.90
CA PHE A 399 6.44 0.68 22.23
C PHE A 399 6.36 1.40 23.58
N PHE A 400 5.43 1.00 24.47
CA PHE A 400 5.24 1.56 25.81
C PHE A 400 5.01 3.08 25.87
N ALA A 401 4.52 3.68 24.78
CA ALA A 401 4.20 5.09 24.61
C ALA A 401 2.75 5.31 24.09
N PRO A 402 1.70 4.85 24.81
CA PRO A 402 0.32 4.81 24.31
C PRO A 402 -0.28 6.20 24.03
N ILE A 403 0.04 7.21 24.86
CA ILE A 403 -0.50 8.57 24.71
C ILE A 403 0.08 9.26 23.47
N PHE A 404 1.39 9.10 23.24
CA PHE A 404 2.07 9.67 22.07
C PHE A 404 1.61 9.00 20.78
N GLY A 405 1.53 7.66 20.79
CA GLY A 405 1.01 6.90 19.66
C GLY A 405 -0.41 7.33 19.30
N LEU A 406 -1.32 7.43 20.27
CA LEU A 406 -2.70 7.90 20.06
C LEU A 406 -2.75 9.30 19.47
N ALA A 407 -2.01 10.26 20.04
CA ALA A 407 -2.01 11.65 19.59
C ALA A 407 -1.49 11.80 18.14
N ILE A 408 -0.39 11.13 17.82
CA ILE A 408 0.20 11.14 16.47
C ILE A 408 -0.73 10.45 15.47
N GLY A 409 -1.27 9.29 15.83
CA GLY A 409 -2.19 8.54 14.98
C GLY A 409 -3.48 9.31 14.70
N ALA A 410 -4.06 9.96 15.70
CA ALA A 410 -5.27 10.76 15.56
C ALA A 410 -5.06 11.96 14.61
N ILE A 411 -3.93 12.65 14.72
CA ILE A 411 -3.58 13.78 13.84
C ILE A 411 -3.36 13.30 12.41
N ALA A 412 -2.59 12.23 12.21
CA ALA A 412 -2.35 11.65 10.89
C ALA A 412 -3.65 11.18 10.22
N GLY A 413 -4.54 10.54 10.98
CA GLY A 413 -5.85 10.10 10.50
C GLY A 413 -6.83 11.23 10.18
N ALA A 414 -6.79 12.33 10.94
CA ALA A 414 -7.63 13.51 10.70
C ALA A 414 -7.26 14.24 9.41
N VAL A 415 -5.97 14.24 9.05
CA VAL A 415 -5.48 14.81 7.78
C VAL A 415 -5.86 13.92 6.61
N SER A 416 -5.75 12.59 6.75
CA SER A 416 -6.15 11.61 5.72
C SER A 416 -7.65 11.69 5.39
N GLY A 417 -8.51 11.85 6.40
CA GLY A 417 -9.98 11.91 6.22
C GLY A 417 -10.52 13.12 5.46
N ARG A 418 -9.69 14.13 5.15
CA ARG A 418 -10.05 15.30 4.32
C ARG A 418 -9.62 15.18 2.86
N PHE A 419 -8.85 14.16 2.51
CA PHE A 419 -8.35 13.92 1.14
C PHE A 419 -8.84 12.59 0.56
N ALA A 420 -9.68 11.87 1.30
CA ALA A 420 -10.30 10.63 0.89
C ALA A 420 -11.61 10.90 0.11
N ASP A 421 -11.55 11.67 -0.98
CA ASP A 421 -12.66 11.71 -1.95
C ASP A 421 -12.58 10.45 -2.83
N TYR A 422 -12.98 9.33 -2.23
CA TYR A 422 -13.17 8.06 -2.93
C TYR A 422 -14.55 8.08 -3.56
N GLY A 423 -14.64 8.34 -4.87
CA GLY A 423 -15.96 8.39 -5.51
C GLY A 423 -16.00 8.99 -6.91
N ILE A 424 -17.18 9.46 -7.26
CA ILE A 424 -17.54 10.01 -8.57
C ILE A 424 -17.02 11.44 -8.70
N ASP A 425 -16.37 11.79 -9.82
CA ASP A 425 -15.72 13.10 -10.02
C ASP A 425 -16.72 14.27 -9.89
N ASP A 426 -16.41 15.25 -9.04
CA ASP A 426 -17.25 16.41 -8.75
C ASP A 426 -17.56 17.29 -9.97
N LYS A 427 -16.65 17.37 -10.95
CA LYS A 427 -16.90 18.11 -12.20
C LYS A 427 -17.88 17.34 -13.07
N PHE A 428 -17.72 16.02 -13.16
CA PHE A 428 -18.67 15.15 -13.84
C PHE A 428 -20.08 15.24 -13.22
N ILE A 429 -20.18 15.22 -11.89
CA ILE A 429 -21.46 15.38 -11.17
C ILE A 429 -22.13 16.70 -11.54
N LYS A 430 -21.37 17.80 -11.59
CA LYS A 430 -21.88 19.14 -11.96
C LYS A 430 -22.35 19.19 -13.41
N GLU A 431 -21.56 18.69 -14.37
CA GLU A 431 -21.95 18.65 -15.78
C GLU A 431 -23.24 17.86 -16.01
N VAL A 432 -23.37 16.70 -15.36
CA VAL A 432 -24.57 15.87 -15.49
C VAL A 432 -25.75 16.55 -14.78
N ALA A 433 -25.57 17.13 -13.59
CA ALA A 433 -26.65 17.84 -12.89
C ALA A 433 -27.17 19.06 -13.68
N GLU A 434 -26.28 19.84 -14.28
CA GLU A 434 -26.63 20.97 -15.15
C GLU A 434 -27.42 20.52 -16.39
N SER A 435 -27.17 19.31 -16.89
CA SER A 435 -27.89 18.74 -18.03
C SER A 435 -29.34 18.29 -17.73
N VAL A 436 -29.71 18.15 -16.45
CA VAL A 436 -31.07 17.76 -16.03
C VAL A 436 -32.02 18.97 -15.97
N GLY A 437 -31.48 20.19 -15.95
CA GLY A 437 -32.25 21.45 -15.94
C GLY A 437 -32.69 21.90 -14.55
N PRO A 438 -32.98 23.21 -14.37
CA PRO A 438 -33.19 23.84 -13.05
C PRO A 438 -34.48 23.36 -12.37
N GLY A 439 -34.36 23.01 -11.08
CA GLY A 439 -35.43 22.43 -10.27
C GLY A 439 -35.40 20.90 -10.17
N ASN A 440 -34.49 20.24 -10.89
CA ASN A 440 -34.38 18.79 -10.93
C ASN A 440 -33.15 18.27 -10.19
N SER A 441 -33.13 16.97 -9.95
CA SER A 441 -32.07 16.31 -9.20
C SER A 441 -31.55 15.06 -9.93
N ALA A 442 -30.36 14.60 -9.56
CA ALA A 442 -29.76 13.39 -10.08
C ALA A 442 -29.16 12.55 -8.94
N VAL A 443 -29.42 11.25 -8.98
CA VAL A 443 -28.81 10.25 -8.09
C VAL A 443 -27.72 9.55 -8.88
N PHE A 444 -26.50 9.58 -8.35
CA PHE A 444 -25.35 8.90 -8.91
C PHE A 444 -25.00 7.69 -8.04
N LEU A 445 -24.78 6.56 -8.69
CA LEU A 445 -24.52 5.27 -8.08
C LEU A 445 -23.24 4.70 -8.68
N LEU A 446 -22.27 4.35 -7.84
CA LEU A 446 -21.14 3.53 -8.23
C LEU A 446 -21.38 2.12 -7.68
N VAL A 447 -21.70 1.19 -8.57
CA VAL A 447 -22.23 -0.12 -8.20
C VAL A 447 -21.18 -1.19 -8.42
N LYS A 448 -20.77 -1.87 -7.35
CA LYS A 448 -19.80 -2.96 -7.41
C LYS A 448 -20.45 -4.29 -7.77
N LYS A 449 -21.65 -4.50 -7.26
CA LYS A 449 -22.43 -5.72 -7.47
C LYS A 449 -23.91 -5.41 -7.34
N ILE A 450 -24.68 -5.87 -8.30
CA ILE A 450 -26.12 -5.65 -8.35
C ILE A 450 -26.87 -6.93 -8.64
N THR A 451 -28.05 -7.06 -8.06
CA THR A 451 -29.09 -7.99 -8.53
C THR A 451 -30.12 -7.15 -9.28
N PRO A 452 -30.01 -7.01 -10.62
CA PRO A 452 -30.76 -6.01 -11.40
C PRO A 452 -32.26 -6.06 -11.12
N ASP A 453 -32.85 -7.25 -11.15
CA ASP A 453 -34.29 -7.47 -10.98
C ASP A 453 -34.81 -6.94 -9.65
N LYS A 454 -34.10 -7.20 -8.54
CA LYS A 454 -34.51 -6.78 -7.20
C LYS A 454 -34.36 -5.28 -6.97
N VAL A 455 -33.31 -4.68 -7.53
CA VAL A 455 -33.09 -3.25 -7.41
C VAL A 455 -34.13 -2.52 -8.25
N VAL A 456 -34.31 -2.93 -9.51
CA VAL A 456 -35.35 -2.41 -10.40
C VAL A 456 -36.72 -2.44 -9.73
N ASP A 457 -37.16 -3.58 -9.21
CA ASP A 457 -38.46 -3.70 -8.55
C ASP A 457 -38.61 -2.76 -7.33
N ALA A 458 -37.53 -2.52 -6.59
CA ALA A 458 -37.53 -1.71 -5.39
C ALA A 458 -37.45 -0.20 -5.63
N ILE A 459 -36.98 0.24 -6.80
CA ILE A 459 -36.91 1.67 -7.17
C ILE A 459 -37.86 2.08 -8.30
N ARG A 460 -38.57 1.14 -8.93
CA ARG A 460 -39.57 1.37 -9.98
C ARG A 460 -40.71 2.31 -9.55
N GLU A 461 -41.08 2.27 -8.27
CA GLU A 461 -42.14 3.14 -7.71
C GLU A 461 -41.79 4.64 -7.73
N TYR A 462 -40.50 4.98 -7.80
CA TYR A 462 -40.02 6.37 -7.82
C TYR A 462 -39.81 6.91 -9.24
N GLY A 463 -39.91 6.07 -10.28
CA GLY A 463 -39.64 6.45 -11.66
C GLY A 463 -38.19 6.90 -11.88
N GLY A 464 -37.99 7.91 -12.73
CA GLY A 464 -36.70 8.51 -13.04
C GLY A 464 -36.25 8.25 -14.48
N ARG A 465 -35.32 9.06 -14.97
CA ARG A 465 -34.76 8.95 -16.32
C ARG A 465 -33.28 8.59 -16.23
N VAL A 466 -32.89 7.46 -16.81
CA VAL A 466 -31.47 7.10 -16.90
C VAL A 466 -30.78 8.10 -17.84
N VAL A 467 -29.85 8.88 -17.29
CA VAL A 467 -29.14 9.93 -18.05
C VAL A 467 -27.85 9.38 -18.63
N ARG A 468 -27.13 8.56 -17.85
CA ARG A 468 -25.84 7.95 -18.20
C ARG A 468 -25.67 6.60 -17.53
N THR A 469 -25.02 5.66 -18.23
CA THR A 469 -24.60 4.37 -17.66
C THR A 469 -23.34 3.83 -18.34
N SER A 470 -22.53 3.06 -17.60
CA SER A 470 -21.40 2.27 -18.11
C SER A 470 -21.73 0.78 -18.37
N LEU A 471 -23.00 0.37 -18.19
CA LEU A 471 -23.45 -1.01 -18.29
C LEU A 471 -23.41 -1.58 -19.72
N SER A 472 -23.45 -2.91 -19.84
CA SER A 472 -23.54 -3.58 -21.14
C SER A 472 -24.89 -3.32 -21.82
N ASP A 473 -24.95 -3.38 -23.16
CA ASP A 473 -26.14 -3.03 -23.95
C ASP A 473 -27.40 -3.85 -23.53
N ALA A 474 -27.23 -5.08 -23.05
CA ALA A 474 -28.31 -5.94 -22.57
C ALA A 474 -28.84 -5.54 -21.19
N GLU A 475 -27.95 -5.17 -20.26
CA GLU A 475 -28.31 -4.74 -18.89
C GLU A 475 -28.90 -3.33 -18.88
N GLU A 476 -28.37 -2.45 -19.75
CA GLU A 476 -28.92 -1.12 -19.97
C GLU A 476 -30.36 -1.18 -20.51
N THR A 477 -30.64 -2.10 -21.42
CA THR A 477 -32.00 -2.26 -21.99
C THR A 477 -33.00 -2.68 -20.91
N ASN A 478 -32.63 -3.63 -20.04
CA ASN A 478 -33.48 -4.06 -18.92
C ASN A 478 -33.76 -2.93 -17.92
N LEU A 479 -32.77 -2.08 -17.64
CA LEU A 479 -32.95 -0.89 -16.80
C LEU A 479 -33.83 0.17 -17.47
N ARG A 480 -33.66 0.40 -18.78
CA ARG A 480 -34.49 1.35 -19.54
C ARG A 480 -35.96 0.95 -19.58
N ASP A 481 -36.24 -0.35 -19.76
CA ASP A 481 -37.60 -0.88 -19.78
C ASP A 481 -38.30 -0.73 -18.42
N ALA A 482 -37.53 -0.64 -17.33
CA ALA A 482 -38.04 -0.39 -15.99
C ALA A 482 -38.35 1.10 -15.70
N PHE A 483 -37.62 2.03 -16.31
CA PHE A 483 -37.67 3.47 -16.01
C PHE A 483 -38.36 4.35 -17.08
N GLY A 484 -38.70 3.79 -18.25
CA GLY A 484 -39.44 4.49 -19.30
C GLY A 484 -38.53 5.10 -20.39
N ALA A 485 -38.97 4.98 -21.65
CA ALA A 485 -38.16 5.18 -22.85
C ALA A 485 -37.61 6.61 -23.01
N GLY A 486 -36.30 6.76 -22.80
CA GLY A 486 -35.50 7.91 -23.23
C GLY A 486 -34.08 7.46 -23.58
N THR A 487 -33.58 7.87 -24.74
CA THR A 487 -32.25 7.48 -25.24
C THR A 487 -31.15 8.14 -24.40
N ALA A 488 -30.44 7.36 -23.57
CA ALA A 488 -29.22 7.83 -22.90
C ALA A 488 -28.04 7.86 -23.90
N ALA A 489 -27.16 8.85 -23.76
CA ALA A 489 -25.93 8.94 -24.54
C ALA A 489 -24.86 8.00 -23.96
N LYS A 490 -24.34 7.07 -24.78
CA LYS A 490 -23.27 6.13 -24.37
C LYS A 490 -22.05 6.91 -23.89
N ALA A 491 -21.52 6.56 -22.72
CA ALA A 491 -20.31 7.18 -22.18
C ALA A 491 -19.07 6.50 -22.79
N GLU A 492 -18.20 7.31 -23.38
CA GLU A 492 -16.78 7.00 -23.35
C GLU A 492 -16.31 7.50 -21.98
N VAL A 493 -15.99 6.57 -21.08
CA VAL A 493 -15.51 6.87 -19.72
C VAL A 493 -14.27 7.74 -19.87
N PRO A 494 -14.29 9.04 -19.50
CA PRO A 494 -13.07 9.82 -19.45
C PRO A 494 -12.14 9.13 -18.45
N PRO A 495 -10.81 9.09 -18.68
CA PRO A 495 -9.90 8.63 -17.64
C PRO A 495 -10.27 9.38 -16.34
N PRO A 496 -10.38 8.68 -15.20
CA PRO A 496 -10.72 9.33 -13.94
C PRO A 496 -9.77 10.52 -13.74
N GLY A 497 -10.34 11.67 -13.36
CA GLY A 497 -9.74 13.00 -13.44
C GLY A 497 -8.26 13.04 -13.02
N ALA A 498 -7.48 13.79 -13.81
CA ALA A 498 -6.03 13.91 -13.76
C ALA A 498 -5.43 14.35 -12.41
#